data_AF-A0A7S3DNI4-F1
#
_entry.id   AF-A0A7S3DNI4-F1
#
_cell.length_a   1.000
_cell.length_b   1.000
_cell.length_c   1.000
_cell.angle_alpha   90.00
_cell.angle_beta   90.00
_cell.angle_gamma   90.00
#
_symmetry.space_group_name_H-M   'P 1'
#
loop_
_entity.id
_entity.type
_entity.pdbx_description
1 polymer ?
#
loop_
_entity_poly.entity_id
_entity_poly.type
_entity_poly.pdbx_seq_one_letter_code
_entity_poly.pdbx_strand_id
1 'polypeptide(L)'
;DDGRPTEDIKSLEYAFPGANKKVISHPLELTAYATFEYFEKRQGFSVWMILKNPMVLMMAFSVGMMFMMPKMMEGLDPEEKAKMKQQMEMQQDPTKMMSSLWEGISGAEPEEAPKLSSSAAAAKKSSKK
;
A
#
# COMPACT_ATOMS: atom_id res chain seq x y z
N ASP A 1 -50.05 40.54 -45.57
CA ASP A 1 -50.32 39.09 -45.72
C ASP A 1 -49.12 38.58 -46.48
N ASP A 2 -48.06 38.30 -45.73
CA ASP A 2 -46.70 38.27 -46.27
C ASP A 2 -46.31 36.81 -46.42
N GLY A 3 -46.54 36.26 -47.61
CA GLY A 3 -46.32 34.86 -48.01
C GLY A 3 -44.86 34.40 -47.94
N ARG A 4 -44.25 34.45 -46.76
CA ARG A 4 -43.00 33.73 -46.47
C ARG A 4 -43.35 32.26 -46.25
N PRO A 5 -42.66 31.31 -46.91
CA PRO A 5 -42.79 29.90 -46.56
C PRO A 5 -42.45 29.78 -45.07
N THR A 6 -43.38 29.28 -44.27
CA THR A 6 -43.09 28.87 -42.90
C THR A 6 -42.16 27.68 -43.02
N GLU A 7 -40.85 27.95 -43.09
CA GLU A 7 -39.83 26.90 -43.02
C GLU A 7 -40.17 26.05 -41.80
N ASP A 8 -40.30 24.73 -41.97
CA ASP A 8 -40.50 23.81 -40.85
C ASP A 8 -39.24 23.83 -39.98
N ILE A 9 -39.13 24.84 -39.11
CA ILE A 9 -37.95 25.01 -38.27
C ILE A 9 -37.93 23.84 -37.28
N LYS A 10 -37.08 22.85 -37.55
CA LYS A 10 -36.93 21.65 -36.72
C LYS A 10 -35.98 21.98 -35.58
N SER A 11 -36.53 22.28 -34.40
CA SER A 11 -35.72 22.44 -33.20
C SER A 11 -35.33 21.08 -32.62
N LEU A 12 -34.08 20.96 -32.15
CA LEU A 12 -33.56 19.73 -31.55
C LEU A 12 -33.18 20.01 -30.09
N GLU A 13 -33.75 19.25 -29.17
CA GLU A 13 -33.44 19.32 -27.76
C GLU A 13 -32.46 18.21 -27.34
N TYR A 14 -31.49 18.59 -26.52
CA TYR A 14 -30.61 17.67 -25.78
C TYR A 14 -30.78 17.97 -24.29
N ALA A 15 -31.42 17.07 -23.54
CA ALA A 15 -31.64 17.25 -22.11
C ALA A 15 -30.32 17.29 -21.30
N PHE A 16 -29.27 16.61 -21.78
CA PHE A 16 -27.92 16.61 -21.21
C PHE A 16 -26.90 16.24 -22.30
N PRO A 17 -25.60 16.52 -22.12
CA PRO A 17 -24.55 16.11 -23.06
C PRO A 17 -24.59 14.59 -23.27
N GLY A 18 -24.85 14.15 -24.51
CA GLY A 18 -24.98 12.73 -24.87
C GLY A 18 -26.41 12.17 -24.85
N ALA A 19 -27.44 12.97 -24.53
CA ALA A 19 -28.83 12.56 -24.62
C ALA A 19 -29.30 12.35 -26.07
N ASN A 20 -30.32 11.51 -26.26
CA ASN A 20 -30.94 11.29 -27.57
C ASN A 20 -31.57 12.57 -28.11
N LYS A 21 -31.42 12.81 -29.42
CA LYS A 21 -31.99 13.99 -30.10
C LYS A 21 -33.50 13.90 -30.09
N LYS A 22 -34.19 14.89 -29.50
CA LYS A 22 -35.65 15.00 -29.57
C LYS A 22 -36.01 16.19 -30.45
N VAL A 23 -36.84 15.98 -31.47
CA VAL A 23 -37.39 17.08 -32.26
C VAL A 23 -38.46 17.78 -31.43
N ILE A 24 -38.31 19.08 -31.22
CA ILE A 24 -39.26 19.94 -30.52
C ILE A 24 -39.74 21.05 -31.47
N SER A 25 -40.97 21.53 -31.27
CA SER A 25 -41.55 22.62 -32.06
C SER A 25 -41.11 23.98 -31.49
N HIS A 26 -41.10 25.01 -32.33
CA HIS A 26 -40.97 26.39 -31.85
C HIS A 26 -42.22 26.82 -31.08
N PRO A 27 -42.09 27.76 -30.12
CA PRO A 27 -40.85 28.35 -29.58
C PRO A 27 -40.12 27.43 -28.59
N LEU A 28 -38.82 27.66 -28.38
CA LEU A 28 -37.98 26.86 -27.49
C LEU A 28 -38.30 27.15 -26.01
N GLU A 29 -38.75 26.15 -25.27
CA GLU A 29 -38.87 26.22 -23.81
C GLU A 29 -37.60 25.65 -23.16
N LEU A 30 -36.76 26.52 -22.62
CA LEU A 30 -35.53 26.12 -21.93
C LEU A 30 -35.83 25.87 -20.45
N THR A 31 -35.73 24.61 -20.02
CA THR A 31 -35.83 24.25 -18.60
C THR A 31 -34.46 23.85 -18.05
N ALA A 32 -34.17 24.24 -16.81
CA ALA A 32 -32.92 23.87 -16.16
C ALA A 32 -32.97 22.38 -15.76
N TYR A 33 -32.25 21.53 -16.49
CA TYR A 33 -32.26 20.08 -16.28
C TYR A 33 -31.35 19.60 -15.15
N ALA A 34 -30.21 20.28 -14.91
CA ALA A 34 -29.25 19.85 -13.90
C ALA A 34 -28.40 21.02 -13.38
N THR A 35 -27.97 20.90 -12.12
CA THR A 35 -26.96 21.76 -11.52
C THR A 35 -25.59 21.11 -11.67
N PHE A 36 -24.63 21.85 -12.24
CA PHE A 36 -23.27 21.36 -12.40
C PHE A 36 -22.48 21.61 -11.10
N GLU A 37 -22.08 20.55 -10.40
CA GLU A 37 -21.12 20.65 -9.29
C GLU A 37 -19.70 20.81 -9.89
N TYR A 38 -19.27 22.06 -10.09
CA TYR A 38 -17.93 22.36 -10.63
C TYR A 38 -16.77 22.06 -9.67
N PHE A 39 -17.07 21.78 -8.40
CA PHE A 39 -16.07 21.58 -7.36
C PHE A 39 -16.21 20.19 -6.76
N GLU A 40 -15.09 19.48 -6.68
CA GLU A 40 -15.01 18.26 -5.89
C GLU A 40 -15.09 18.61 -4.40
N LYS A 41 -15.99 17.93 -3.68
CA LYS A 41 -16.08 18.04 -2.23
C LYS A 41 -14.74 17.57 -1.63
N ARG A 42 -14.09 18.45 -0.86
CA ARG A 42 -12.82 18.10 -0.21
C ARG A 42 -13.04 16.89 0.69
N GLN A 43 -12.20 15.86 0.54
CA GLN A 43 -12.20 14.70 1.43
C GLN A 43 -11.89 15.19 2.84
N GLY A 44 -12.91 15.20 3.71
CA GLY A 44 -12.78 15.66 5.08
C GLY A 44 -11.94 14.70 5.92
N PHE A 45 -11.48 15.20 7.07
CA PHE A 45 -10.80 14.36 8.06
C PHE A 45 -11.84 13.47 8.75
N SER A 46 -11.86 12.19 8.40
CA SER A 46 -12.74 11.20 9.04
C SER A 46 -11.94 10.31 9.97
N VAL A 47 -12.42 10.11 11.20
CA VAL A 47 -11.79 9.23 12.20
C VAL A 47 -11.67 7.80 11.67
N TRP A 48 -12.65 7.35 10.88
CA TRP A 48 -12.60 6.06 10.20
C TRP A 48 -11.41 6.00 9.21
N MET A 49 -11.13 7.10 8.52
CA MET A 49 -10.02 7.19 7.55
C MET A 49 -8.65 7.15 8.24
N ILE A 50 -8.54 7.71 9.45
CA ILE A 50 -7.33 7.63 10.30
C ILE A 50 -7.08 6.17 10.71
N LEU A 51 -8.12 5.46 11.18
CA LEU A 51 -8.00 4.06 11.59
C LEU A 51 -7.60 3.13 10.42
N LYS A 52 -8.07 3.43 9.20
CA LYS A 52 -7.69 2.70 7.98
C LYS A 52 -6.34 3.09 7.40
N ASN A 53 -5.67 4.10 7.96
CA ASN A 53 -4.39 4.51 7.44
C ASN A 53 -3.32 3.49 7.86
N PRO A 54 -2.65 2.82 6.91
CA PRO A 54 -1.65 1.80 7.22
C PRO A 54 -0.55 2.33 8.14
N MET A 55 -0.17 3.61 8.01
CA MET A 55 0.84 4.20 8.89
C MET A 55 0.37 4.28 10.34
N VAL A 56 -0.86 4.73 10.58
CA VAL A 56 -1.41 4.84 11.94
C VAL A 56 -1.61 3.46 12.55
N LEU A 57 -2.08 2.49 11.78
CA LEU A 57 -2.25 1.12 12.24
C LEU A 57 -0.90 0.48 12.64
N MET A 58 0.14 0.65 11.83
CA MET A 58 1.48 0.14 12.13
C MET A 58 2.07 0.81 13.37
N MET A 59 1.87 2.13 13.55
CA MET A 59 2.30 2.84 14.75
C MET A 59 1.53 2.36 15.99
N ALA A 60 0.21 2.18 15.90
CA ALA A 60 -0.58 1.67 17.01
C ALA A 60 -0.16 0.23 17.38
N PHE A 61 0.09 -0.60 16.37
CA PHE A 61 0.57 -1.96 16.55
C PHE A 61 1.97 -2.00 17.20
N SER A 62 2.92 -1.20 16.72
CA SER A 62 4.28 -1.19 17.27
C SER A 62 4.32 -0.72 18.72
N VAL A 63 3.54 0.31 19.06
CA VAL A 63 3.37 0.76 20.45
C VAL A 63 2.74 -0.35 21.29
N GLY A 64 1.68 -1.00 20.79
CA GLY A 64 1.07 -2.16 21.47
C GLY A 64 2.07 -3.30 21.71
N MET A 65 2.89 -3.62 20.72
CA MET A 65 3.94 -4.64 20.79
C MET A 65 5.02 -4.27 21.81
N MET A 66 5.40 -2.99 21.90
CA MET A 66 6.36 -2.50 22.89
C MET A 66 5.86 -2.67 24.32
N PHE A 67 4.55 -2.52 24.55
CA PHE A 67 3.94 -2.81 25.85
C PHE A 67 3.77 -4.33 26.12
N MET A 68 3.54 -5.13 25.07
CA MET A 68 3.32 -6.57 25.20
C MET A 68 4.64 -7.36 25.32
N MET A 69 5.73 -6.91 24.68
CA MET A 69 7.06 -7.54 24.74
C MET A 69 7.57 -7.80 26.16
N PRO A 70 7.59 -6.83 27.09
CA PRO A 70 8.07 -7.08 28.44
C PRO A 70 7.25 -8.17 29.15
N LYS A 71 5.93 -8.19 28.93
CA LYS A 71 5.04 -9.24 29.47
C LYS A 71 5.34 -10.63 28.92
N MET A 72 5.69 -10.74 27.65
CA MET A 72 6.10 -12.03 27.07
C MET A 72 7.48 -12.45 27.55
N MET A 73 8.40 -11.49 27.73
CA MET A 73 9.73 -11.75 28.24
C MET A 73 9.72 -12.18 29.71
N GLU A 74 8.81 -11.72 30.56
CA GLU A 74 8.77 -12.15 31.98
C GLU A 74 8.70 -13.69 32.14
N GLY A 75 7.98 -14.39 31.26
CA GLY A 75 7.79 -15.84 31.33
C GLY A 75 8.80 -16.73 30.58
N LEU A 76 9.76 -16.15 29.84
CA LEU A 76 10.74 -16.91 29.05
C LEU A 76 11.98 -17.30 29.86
N ASP A 77 12.58 -18.45 29.57
CA ASP A 77 13.80 -18.95 30.23
C ASP A 77 15.02 -18.06 29.89
N PRO A 78 16.05 -17.89 30.76
CA PRO A 78 17.18 -16.99 30.53
C PRO A 78 17.95 -17.28 29.23
N GLU A 79 17.97 -18.54 28.79
CA GLU A 79 18.66 -18.96 27.58
C GLU A 79 17.94 -18.48 26.30
N GLU A 80 16.61 -18.50 26.29
CA GLU A 80 15.79 -18.03 25.18
C GLU A 80 15.77 -16.51 25.09
N LYS A 81 15.75 -15.84 26.26
CA LYS A 81 15.92 -14.38 26.36
C LYS A 81 17.24 -13.91 25.75
N ALA A 82 18.34 -14.63 26.03
CA ALA A 82 19.66 -14.28 25.50
C ALA A 82 19.73 -14.44 23.98
N LYS A 83 19.19 -15.54 23.43
CA LYS A 83 19.10 -15.77 21.98
C LYS A 83 18.25 -14.70 21.29
N MET A 84 17.11 -14.34 21.88
CA MET A 84 16.21 -13.30 21.36
C MET A 84 16.86 -11.91 21.39
N LYS A 85 17.57 -11.57 22.48
CA LYS A 85 18.33 -10.31 22.59
C LYS A 85 19.47 -10.23 21.60
N GLN A 86 20.22 -11.32 21.41
CA GLN A 86 21.31 -11.36 20.43
C GLN A 86 20.80 -11.16 19.01
N GLN A 87 19.66 -11.77 18.66
CA GLN A 87 19.00 -11.56 17.37
C GLN A 87 18.46 -10.14 17.21
N MET A 88 17.91 -9.54 18.27
CA MET A 88 17.47 -8.14 18.25
C MET A 88 18.64 -7.17 18.13
N GLU A 89 19.74 -7.37 18.85
CA GLU A 89 20.95 -6.54 18.72
C GLU A 89 21.51 -6.58 17.29
N MET A 90 21.53 -7.75 16.66
CA MET A 90 21.94 -7.89 15.26
C MET A 90 20.98 -7.17 14.28
N GLN A 91 19.70 -7.03 14.63
CA GLN A 91 18.67 -6.37 13.82
C GLN A 91 18.48 -4.87 14.13
N GLN A 92 18.91 -4.39 15.30
CA GLN A 92 18.76 -3.00 15.72
C GLN A 92 19.76 -2.05 15.04
N ASP A 93 20.82 -2.58 14.41
CA ASP A 93 21.70 -1.79 13.54
C ASP A 93 20.89 -1.31 12.31
N PRO A 94 20.52 -0.01 12.23
CA PRO A 94 19.69 0.50 11.12
C PRO A 94 20.39 0.30 9.76
N THR A 95 21.72 0.29 9.76
CA THR A 95 22.56 0.01 8.59
C THR A 95 22.42 -1.44 8.10
N LYS A 96 22.30 -2.43 9.01
CA LYS A 96 22.13 -3.84 8.64
C LYS A 96 20.71 -4.15 8.18
N MET A 97 19.71 -3.53 8.82
CA MET A 97 18.32 -3.66 8.38
C MET A 97 18.11 -3.05 6.99
N MET A 98 18.72 -1.88 6.73
CA MET A 98 18.68 -1.25 5.41
C MET A 98 19.44 -2.08 4.36
N SER A 99 20.58 -2.68 4.72
CA SER A 99 21.30 -3.57 3.80
C SER A 99 20.49 -4.84 3.49
N SER A 100 19.90 -5.52 4.46
CA SER A 100 19.09 -6.72 4.22
C SER A 100 17.80 -6.41 3.43
N LEU A 101 17.18 -5.25 3.65
CA LEU A 101 16.02 -4.80 2.87
C LEU A 101 16.42 -4.42 1.43
N TRP A 102 17.57 -3.77 1.27
CA TRP A 102 18.12 -3.41 -0.04
C TRP A 102 18.56 -4.65 -0.83
N GLU A 103 19.15 -5.64 -0.18
CA GLU A 103 19.52 -6.92 -0.77
C GLU A 103 18.28 -7.69 -1.23
N GLY A 104 17.21 -7.70 -0.42
CA GLY A 104 15.93 -8.29 -0.79
C GLY A 104 15.14 -7.56 -1.89
N ILE A 105 15.36 -6.25 -2.09
CA ILE A 105 14.68 -5.46 -3.15
C ILE A 105 15.50 -5.35 -4.43
N SER A 106 16.83 -5.39 -4.33
CA SER A 106 17.75 -5.30 -5.47
C SER A 106 18.01 -6.65 -6.14
N GLY A 107 17.50 -7.74 -5.56
CA GLY A 107 17.67 -9.09 -6.13
C GLY A 107 19.14 -9.48 -6.29
N ALA A 108 20.02 -8.91 -5.48
CA ALA A 108 21.44 -9.23 -5.46
C ALA A 108 21.69 -10.16 -4.27
N GLU A 109 21.59 -11.47 -4.50
CA GLU A 109 22.33 -12.43 -3.68
C GLU A 109 23.84 -12.10 -3.80
N PRO A 110 24.57 -11.91 -2.70
CA PRO A 110 25.95 -12.35 -2.65
C PRO A 110 25.92 -13.85 -2.38
N GLU A 111 26.29 -14.62 -3.41
CA GLU A 111 26.78 -15.98 -3.21
C GLU A 111 27.87 -15.98 -2.13
N GLU A 112 27.63 -16.67 -1.03
CA GLU A 112 28.69 -17.40 -0.34
C GLU A 112 28.50 -18.90 -0.57
N ALA A 113 29.23 -19.42 -1.55
CA ALA A 113 29.80 -20.76 -1.51
C ALA A 113 31.28 -20.62 -1.90
N PRO A 114 32.23 -21.23 -1.15
CA PRO A 114 32.26 -22.66 -0.84
C PRO A 114 32.30 -22.88 0.68
N LYS A 115 32.02 -24.05 1.28
CA LYS A 115 32.79 -25.30 1.16
C LYS A 115 31.90 -26.47 1.64
N LEU A 116 31.62 -27.42 0.74
CA LEU A 116 31.40 -28.80 1.12
C LEU A 116 32.76 -29.45 1.41
N SER A 117 33.01 -29.86 2.64
CA SER A 117 33.94 -30.96 2.92
C SER A 117 33.51 -31.71 4.18
N SER A 118 32.53 -32.59 4.02
CA SER A 118 32.48 -33.82 4.80
C SER A 118 33.70 -34.67 4.43
N SER A 119 34.73 -34.72 5.28
CA SER A 119 35.74 -35.77 5.22
C SER A 119 36.52 -35.82 6.54
N ALA A 120 36.23 -36.87 7.31
CA ALA A 120 37.13 -37.62 8.15
C ALA A 120 38.08 -36.84 9.10
N ALA A 121 37.63 -36.76 10.35
CA ALA A 121 38.50 -36.82 11.50
C ALA A 121 39.50 -37.99 11.41
N ALA A 122 40.70 -37.75 11.94
CA ALA A 122 41.59 -38.73 12.54
C ALA A 122 42.28 -39.74 11.61
N ALA A 123 43.31 -39.28 10.91
CA ALA A 123 44.48 -40.10 10.60
C ALA A 123 45.18 -40.54 11.91
N LYS A 124 44.71 -41.65 12.49
CA LYS A 124 45.47 -42.49 13.42
C LYS A 124 46.45 -43.34 12.62
N LYS A 125 47.74 -43.04 12.75
CA LYS A 125 48.93 -43.92 12.58
C LYS A 125 50.13 -42.98 12.75
N SER A 126 51.19 -43.22 13.50
CA SER A 126 51.69 -44.40 14.21
C SER A 126 53.12 -44.04 14.65
N SER A 127 53.61 -44.66 15.72
CA SER A 127 55.06 -44.89 15.98
C SER A 127 55.87 -43.67 16.42
N LYS A 128 56.26 -43.55 17.70
CA LYS A 128 57.46 -44.17 18.28
C LYS A 128 58.73 -43.85 17.48
N LYS A 129 59.45 -42.80 17.87
CA LYS A 129 60.84 -42.84 18.38
C LYS A 129 61.23 -41.47 18.90
#